data_AF-A0A1S1THY8-F1
#
_entry.id   AF-A0A1S1THY8-F1
#
_cell.length_a   1.000
_cell.length_b   1.000
_cell.length_c   1.000
_cell.angle_alpha   90.00
_cell.angle_beta   90.00
_cell.angle_gamma   90.00
#
_symmetry.space_group_name_H-M   'P 1'
#
loop_
_entity.id
_entity.type
_entity.pdbx_description
1 polymer ?
#
loop_
_entity_poly.entity_id
_entity_poly.type
_entity_poly.pdbx_seq_one_letter_code
_entity_poly.pdbx_strand_id
1 'polypeptide(L)'
;MNEFEAQFNGINLANFVMFSKLIQEVAAMKGGDTESWLDDFKNRCAAQIADAKTGSGTKQSGAVVDIATSVVDNAVKLASHHISQQEM
;
A
#
# COMPACT_ATOMS: atom_id res chain seq x y z
N MET A 1 -22.51 14.07 2.69
CA MET A 1 -21.06 14.19 2.52
C MET A 1 -20.76 15.66 2.30
N ASN A 2 -19.98 16.28 3.19
CA ASN A 2 -19.60 17.67 3.04
C ASN A 2 -18.44 17.81 2.02
N GLU A 3 -18.18 19.03 1.54
CA GLU A 3 -17.17 19.27 0.50
C GLU A 3 -15.75 18.84 0.96
N PHE A 4 -15.44 19.02 2.24
CA PHE A 4 -14.18 18.57 2.82
C PHE A 4 -14.03 17.04 2.78
N GLU A 5 -15.06 16.30 3.17
CA GLU A 5 -15.08 14.83 3.10
C GLU A 5 -14.91 14.35 1.66
N ALA A 6 -15.57 15.00 0.70
CA ALA A 6 -15.44 14.65 -0.71
C ALA A 6 -14.00 14.89 -1.23
N GLN A 7 -13.40 16.03 -0.88
CA GLN A 7 -12.01 16.35 -1.25
C GLN A 7 -11.02 15.39 -0.57
N PHE A 8 -11.18 15.14 0.73
CA PHE A 8 -10.33 14.22 1.49
C PHE A 8 -10.40 12.79 0.91
N ASN A 9 -11.61 12.30 0.63
CA ASN A 9 -11.80 10.99 0.01
C ASN A 9 -11.23 10.93 -1.40
N GLY A 10 -11.38 11.99 -2.20
CA GLY A 10 -10.81 12.09 -3.53
C GLY A 10 -9.28 12.05 -3.52
N ILE A 11 -8.64 12.79 -2.61
CA ILE A 11 -7.17 12.78 -2.45
C ILE A 11 -6.68 11.40 -2.02
N ASN A 12 -7.35 10.77 -1.03
CA ASN A 12 -6.96 9.44 -0.57
C ASN A 12 -7.11 8.39 -1.67
N LEU A 13 -8.17 8.45 -2.46
CA LEU A 13 -8.37 7.57 -3.60
C LEU A 13 -7.29 7.77 -4.67
N ALA A 14 -6.99 9.01 -5.04
CA ALA A 14 -5.96 9.33 -6.01
C ALA A 14 -4.58 8.82 -5.56
N ASN A 15 -4.22 9.06 -4.30
CA ASN A 15 -2.98 8.56 -3.71
C ASN A 15 -2.92 7.03 -3.73
N PHE A 16 -4.01 6.35 -3.33
CA PHE A 16 -4.06 4.89 -3.35
C PHE A 16 -3.84 4.33 -4.76
N VAL A 17 -4.55 4.86 -5.75
CA VAL A 17 -4.43 4.42 -7.15
C VAL A 17 -3.01 4.67 -7.68
N MET A 18 -2.46 5.86 -7.43
CA MET A 18 -1.12 6.23 -7.88
C MET A 18 -0.05 5.31 -7.27
N PHE A 19 -0.06 5.09 -5.96
CA PHE A 19 0.93 4.22 -5.32
C PHE A 19 0.75 2.75 -5.71
N SER A 20 -0.50 2.28 -5.86
CA SER A 20 -0.77 0.93 -6.36
C SER A 20 -0.19 0.72 -7.76
N LYS A 21 -0.31 1.71 -8.66
CA LYS A 21 0.34 1.65 -9.98
C LYS A 21 1.85 1.71 -9.91
N LEU A 22 2.43 2.57 -9.07
CA LEU A 22 3.88 2.58 -8.88
C LEU A 22 4.42 1.22 -8.40
N ILE A 23 3.74 0.57 -7.47
CA ILE A 23 4.12 -0.77 -7.00
C ILE A 23 4.06 -1.78 -8.14
N GLN A 24 3.02 -1.74 -8.98
CA GLN A 24 2.88 -2.60 -10.16
C GLN A 24 4.03 -2.41 -11.16
N GLU A 25 4.35 -1.17 -11.53
CA GLU A 25 5.45 -0.87 -12.44
C GLU A 25 6.79 -1.34 -11.88
N VAL A 26 7.03 -1.12 -10.58
CA VAL A 26 8.27 -1.56 -9.93
C VAL A 26 8.36 -3.07 -9.85
N ALA A 27 7.26 -3.75 -9.53
CA ALA A 27 7.19 -5.20 -9.50
C ALA A 27 7.45 -5.80 -10.89
N ALA A 28 6.84 -5.27 -11.94
CA ALA A 28 7.09 -5.71 -13.32
C ALA A 28 8.58 -5.55 -13.71
N MET A 29 9.25 -4.49 -13.26
CA MET A 29 10.70 -4.30 -13.45
C MET A 29 11.56 -5.35 -12.72
N LYS A 30 11.03 -6.10 -11.75
CA LYS A 30 11.75 -7.20 -11.09
C LYS A 30 11.76 -8.48 -11.89
N GLY A 31 10.87 -8.65 -12.87
CA GLY A 31 10.78 -9.87 -13.68
C GLY A 31 10.57 -11.10 -12.79
N GLY A 32 11.45 -12.10 -12.90
CA GLY A 32 11.33 -13.37 -12.17
C GLY A 32 11.38 -13.28 -10.64
N ASP A 33 11.87 -12.17 -10.08
CA ASP A 33 11.95 -11.98 -8.62
C ASP A 33 10.72 -11.26 -8.03
N THR A 34 9.70 -10.99 -8.85
CA THR A 34 8.49 -10.23 -8.49
C THR A 34 7.87 -10.64 -7.17
N GLU A 35 7.57 -11.93 -7.00
CA GLU A 35 6.83 -12.42 -5.82
C GLU A 35 7.64 -12.20 -4.54
N SER A 36 8.93 -12.54 -4.57
CA SER A 36 9.84 -12.32 -3.45
C SER A 36 9.96 -10.83 -3.09
N TRP A 37 10.00 -9.96 -4.10
CA TRP A 37 10.07 -8.52 -3.91
C TRP A 37 8.77 -7.96 -3.29
N LEU A 38 7.61 -8.43 -3.75
CA LEU A 38 6.31 -8.02 -3.22
C LEU A 38 6.14 -8.42 -1.76
N ASP A 39 6.59 -9.63 -1.37
CA ASP A 39 6.58 -10.07 0.02
C ASP A 39 7.53 -9.26 0.89
N ASP A 40 8.75 -9.00 0.42
CA ASP A 40 9.72 -8.14 1.11
C ASP A 40 9.18 -6.71 1.29
N PHE A 41 8.57 -6.15 0.25
CA PHE A 41 7.93 -4.84 0.30
C PHE A 41 6.83 -4.79 1.36
N LYS A 42 5.91 -5.76 1.34
CA LYS A 42 4.83 -5.90 2.32
C LYS A 42 5.37 -5.93 3.75
N ASN A 43 6.39 -6.76 4.01
CA ASN A 43 6.99 -6.93 5.33
C ASN A 43 7.67 -5.64 5.82
N ARG A 44 8.39 -4.93 4.94
CA ARG A 44 9.02 -3.65 5.28
C ARG A 44 7.99 -2.57 5.59
N CYS A 45 6.90 -2.50 4.83
CA CYS A 45 5.81 -1.58 5.10
C CYS A 45 5.12 -1.90 6.44
N ALA A 46 4.84 -3.18 6.73
CA ALA A 46 4.24 -3.59 7.99
C ALA A 46 5.11 -3.19 9.19
N ALA A 47 6.44 -3.38 9.11
CA ALA A 47 7.37 -2.93 10.14
C ALA A 47 7.33 -1.42 10.34
N GLN A 48 7.35 -0.64 9.25
CA GLN A 48 7.28 0.83 9.33
C GLN A 48 5.96 1.32 9.91
N ILE A 49 4.84 0.68 9.58
CA ILE A 49 3.53 1.02 10.13
C ILE A 49 3.49 0.72 11.64
N ALA A 50 4.01 -0.43 12.07
CA ALA A 50 4.06 -0.80 13.48
C ALA A 50 4.93 0.15 14.32
N ASP A 51 6.00 0.68 13.72
CA ASP A 51 6.90 1.65 14.34
C ASP A 51 6.45 3.11 14.18
N ALA A 52 5.40 3.35 13.39
CA ALA A 52 4.91 4.69 13.12
C ALA A 52 4.45 5.37 14.42
N LYS A 53 4.89 6.61 14.57
CA LYS A 53 4.51 7.47 15.70
C LYS A 53 3.67 8.63 15.20
N THR A 54 2.82 9.16 16.06
CA THR A 54 2.12 10.43 15.85
C THR A 54 3.14 11.58 15.90
N GLY A 55 2.71 12.78 15.50
CA GLY A 55 3.55 13.99 15.64
C GLY A 55 3.97 14.30 17.08
N SER A 56 3.33 13.69 18.09
CA SER A 56 3.70 13.78 19.50
C SER A 56 4.67 12.69 19.96
N GLY A 57 5.13 11.81 19.07
CA GLY A 57 6.03 10.69 19.38
C GLY A 57 5.34 9.46 20.00
N THR A 58 4.01 9.49 20.12
CA THR A 58 3.20 8.38 20.66
C THR A 58 2.99 7.33 19.59
N LYS A 59 2.92 6.04 19.94
CA LYS A 59 2.53 5.01 18.97
C LYS A 59 1.15 5.29 18.39
N GLN A 60 0.96 4.92 17.12
CA GLN A 60 -0.35 4.97 16.47
C GLN A 60 -1.34 4.05 17.18
N SER A 61 -2.64 4.37 17.08
CA SER A 61 -3.68 3.47 17.58
C SER A 61 -3.70 2.17 16.77
N GLY A 62 -4.07 1.05 17.41
CA GLY A 62 -4.17 -0.25 16.75
C GLY A 62 -5.06 -0.22 15.51
N ALA A 63 -6.20 0.47 15.58
CA ALA A 63 -7.11 0.59 14.44
C ALA A 63 -6.47 1.29 13.22
N VAL A 64 -5.63 2.31 13.44
CA VAL A 64 -4.90 2.99 12.34
C VAL A 64 -3.85 2.06 11.74
N VAL A 65 -3.13 1.31 12.58
CA VAL A 65 -2.15 0.31 12.14
C VAL A 65 -2.81 -0.80 11.32
N ASP A 66 -3.96 -1.30 11.76
CA ASP A 66 -4.71 -2.36 11.06
C ASP A 66 -5.21 -1.89 9.70
N ILE A 67 -5.77 -0.68 9.63
CA ILE A 67 -6.23 -0.08 8.36
C ILE A 67 -5.05 0.13 7.41
N ALA A 68 -3.94 0.68 7.88
CA ALA A 68 -2.77 0.92 7.06
C ALA A 68 -2.18 -0.40 6.51
N THR A 69 -2.09 -1.43 7.35
CA THR A 69 -1.63 -2.77 6.95
C THR A 69 -2.53 -3.36 5.88
N SER A 70 -3.86 -3.26 6.06
CA SER A 70 -4.84 -3.74 5.08
C SER A 70 -4.73 -3.03 3.72
N VAL A 71 -4.43 -1.73 3.71
CA VAL A 71 -4.21 -0.98 2.47
C VAL A 71 -2.97 -1.48 1.73
N VAL A 72 -1.87 -1.76 2.44
CA VAL A 72 -0.64 -2.33 1.86
C VAL A 72 -0.92 -3.72 1.30
N ASP A 73 -1.59 -4.59 2.04
CA ASP A 73 -1.95 -5.93 1.60
C ASP A 73 -2.77 -5.91 0.31
N ASN A 74 -3.74 -4.99 0.21
CA ASN A 74 -4.57 -4.84 -0.98
C ASN A 74 -3.75 -4.32 -2.17
N ALA A 75 -2.83 -3.37 -1.96
CA ALA A 75 -1.95 -2.89 -3.02
C ALA A 75 -1.05 -4.02 -3.56
N VAL A 76 -0.48 -4.84 -2.67
CA VAL A 76 0.35 -6.00 -3.04
C VAL A 76 -0.46 -7.04 -3.81
N LYS A 77 -1.66 -7.40 -3.34
CA LYS A 77 -2.55 -8.34 -4.04
C LYS A 77 -2.91 -7.86 -5.45
N LEU A 78 -3.20 -6.56 -5.60
CA LEU A 78 -3.46 -5.97 -6.91
C LEU A 78 -2.23 -6.06 -7.83
N ALA A 79 -1.03 -5.88 -7.27
CA ALA A 79 0.21 -6.00 -8.03
C ALA A 79 0.49 -7.44 -8.46
N SER A 80 0.38 -8.42 -7.55
CA SER A 80 0.50 -9.85 -7.87
C SER A 80 -0.48 -10.25 -8.96
N HIS A 81 -1.76 -9.88 -8.82
CA HIS A 81 -2.79 -10.21 -9.81
C HIS A 81 -2.52 -9.56 -11.17
N HIS A 82 -2.03 -8.31 -11.20
CA HIS A 82 -1.69 -7.64 -12.45
C HIS A 82 -0.57 -8.37 -13.20
N ILE A 83 0.46 -8.83 -12.49
CA ILE A 83 1.60 -9.51 -13.10
C ILE A 83 1.21 -10.90 -13.59
N SER A 84 0.43 -11.64 -12.81
CA SER A 84 -0.12 -12.93 -13.28
C SER A 84 -0.95 -12.81 -14.56
N GLN A 85 -1.59 -11.66 -14.80
CA GLN A 85 -2.31 -11.41 -16.05
C GLN A 85 -1.41 -11.02 -17.23
N GLN A 86 -0.21 -10.51 -16.99
CA GLN A 86 0.76 -10.19 -18.05
C GLN A 86 1.53 -11.42 -18.54
N GLU A 87 1.63 -12.46 -17.72
CA GLU A 87 2.35 -13.70 -18.02
C GLU A 87 1.50 -14.77 -18.73
N MET A 88 0.20 -14.54 -18.90
CA MET A 88 -0.71 -15.38 -19.71
C MET A 88 -0.79 -14.91 -21.16
#